data_AF-A0A525W5Q9-F1
#
_entry.id   AF-A0A525W5Q9-F1
#
_cell.length_a   1.000
_cell.length_b   1.000
_cell.length_c   1.000
_cell.angle_alpha   90.00
_cell.angle_beta   90.00
_cell.angle_gamma   90.00
#
_symmetry.space_group_name_H-M   'P 1'
#
loop_
_entity.id
_entity.type
_entity.pdbx_description
1 polymer ?
#
loop_
_entity_poly.entity_id
_entity_poly.type
_entity_poly.pdbx_seq_one_letter_code
_entity_poly.pdbx_strand_id
1 'polypeptide(L)'
;MLLVAVGFSANDQGWGCGRRPVINVSWEEANAYAQWLSQQAGQRYRLPTEAEWEYAARSGGRDETWAGTSGESRLNEYAVYGNNGGTELVGSKKPNRLGLYDMSGNVWEWVEDCWHNNYEEAPPDGSFWFDANSGNCGLRVIRDGSWFNLLGRVIN
;
A
#
# COMPACT_ATOMS: atom_id res chain seq x y z
N MET A 1 -9.93 -7.61 1.21
CA MET A 1 -8.54 -7.92 1.57
C MET A 1 -7.74 -6.64 1.38
N LEU A 2 -7.49 -5.91 2.46
CA LEU A 2 -6.39 -4.95 2.59
C LEU A 2 -5.84 -5.21 3.99
N LEU A 3 -4.65 -5.78 4.04
CA LEU A 3 -3.97 -6.14 5.28
C LEU A 3 -3.17 -4.93 5.73
N VAL A 4 -3.82 -4.05 6.50
CA VAL A 4 -3.08 -3.13 7.35
C VAL A 4 -2.43 -4.00 8.42
N ALA A 5 -1.10 -4.04 8.44
CA ALA A 5 -0.35 -4.89 9.34
C ALA A 5 -0.74 -4.63 10.81
N VAL A 6 -0.45 -5.56 11.71
CA VAL A 6 -0.63 -5.37 13.15
C VAL A 6 0.73 -5.60 13.79
N GLY A 7 1.28 -4.55 14.37
CA GLY A 7 2.53 -4.53 15.11
C GLY A 7 2.49 -3.37 16.09
N PHE A 8 2.51 -3.68 17.39
CA PHE A 8 2.48 -2.67 18.45
C PHE A 8 3.91 -2.13 18.65
N SER A 9 4.23 -0.98 18.06
CA SER A 9 5.45 -0.24 18.38
C SER A 9 5.14 0.75 19.50
N ALA A 10 5.79 0.60 20.66
CA ALA A 10 5.54 1.39 21.87
C ALA A 10 5.85 2.90 21.75
N ASN A 11 6.22 3.40 20.57
CA ASN A 11 6.61 4.80 20.36
C ASN A 11 6.17 5.36 19.00
N ASP A 12 4.94 5.05 18.57
CA ASP A 12 4.31 5.57 17.35
C ASP A 12 3.71 6.98 17.51
N GLN A 13 3.93 7.64 18.66
CA GLN A 13 3.32 8.94 19.03
C GLN A 13 1.78 8.94 18.99
N GLY A 14 1.15 7.77 19.06
CA GLY A 14 -0.30 7.58 18.93
C GLY A 14 -0.81 7.58 17.48
N TRP A 15 0.07 7.63 16.48
CA TRP A 15 -0.30 7.71 15.07
C TRP A 15 -0.65 6.33 14.45
N GLY A 16 -0.39 5.22 15.13
CA GLY A 16 -0.74 3.87 14.70
C GLY A 16 -1.88 3.22 15.50
N CYS A 17 -2.58 3.99 16.34
CA CYS A 17 -3.49 3.45 17.35
C CYS A 17 -4.98 3.53 16.97
N GLY A 18 -5.76 2.57 17.46
CA GLY A 18 -7.22 2.53 17.29
C GLY A 18 -7.65 2.21 15.86
N ARG A 19 -8.33 3.15 15.20
CA ARG A 19 -8.76 3.03 13.79
C ARG A 19 -7.82 3.71 12.79
N ARG A 20 -6.63 4.09 13.23
CA ARG A 20 -5.55 4.58 12.35
C ARG A 20 -4.82 3.39 11.74
N PRO A 21 -4.16 3.56 10.57
CA PRO A 21 -3.32 2.50 10.04
C PRO A 21 -2.16 2.24 11.00
N VAL A 22 -1.77 0.98 11.15
CA VAL A 22 -0.52 0.68 11.88
C VAL A 22 0.65 1.32 11.15
N ILE A 23 1.67 1.71 11.91
CA ILE A 23 2.93 2.22 11.37
C ILE A 23 4.10 1.59 12.12
N ASN A 24 5.33 1.84 11.65
CA ASN A 24 6.57 1.28 12.22
C ASN A 24 6.60 -0.26 12.19
N VAL A 25 6.15 -0.84 11.08
CA VAL A 25 6.15 -2.29 10.86
C VAL A 25 7.06 -2.64 9.69
N SER A 26 7.95 -3.62 9.88
CA SER A 26 8.81 -4.12 8.82
C SER A 26 8.04 -4.98 7.82
N TRP A 27 8.63 -5.21 6.64
CA TRP A 27 8.04 -6.11 5.66
C TRP A 27 7.88 -7.54 6.21
N GLU A 28 8.88 -8.01 6.95
CA GLU A 28 8.87 -9.34 7.59
C GLU A 28 7.74 -9.47 8.60
N GLU A 29 7.54 -8.44 9.43
CA GLU A 29 6.44 -8.41 10.40
C GLU A 29 5.07 -8.39 9.70
N ALA A 30 4.92 -7.60 8.64
CA ALA A 30 3.69 -7.55 7.85
C ALA A 30 3.38 -8.91 7.19
N ASN A 31 4.39 -9.56 6.62
CA ASN A 31 4.26 -10.89 6.01
C ASN A 31 3.96 -11.97 7.07
N ALA A 32 4.64 -11.93 8.22
CA ALA A 32 4.39 -12.85 9.33
C ALA A 32 2.96 -12.72 9.86
N TYR A 33 2.44 -11.48 9.95
CA TYR A 33 1.05 -11.24 10.33
C TYR A 33 0.06 -11.84 9.31
N ALA A 34 0.30 -11.67 8.01
CA ALA A 34 -0.55 -12.28 6.98
C ALA A 34 -0.56 -13.82 7.05
N GLN A 35 0.59 -14.43 7.33
CA GLN A 35 0.70 -15.88 7.55
C GLN A 35 -0.06 -16.33 8.79
N TRP A 36 0.08 -15.62 9.91
CA TRP A 36 -0.68 -15.88 11.13
C TRP A 36 -2.19 -15.76 10.88
N LEU A 37 -2.64 -14.70 10.23
CA LEU A 37 -4.05 -14.49 9.90
C LEU A 37 -4.59 -15.61 9.02
N SER A 38 -3.77 -16.11 8.10
CA SER A 38 -4.14 -17.24 7.25
C SER A 38 -4.49 -18.48 8.06
N GLN A 39 -3.67 -18.77 9.07
CA GLN A 39 -3.89 -19.90 9.97
C GLN A 39 -5.14 -19.70 10.83
N GLN A 40 -5.39 -18.48 11.32
CA GLN A 40 -6.54 -18.19 12.18
C GLN A 40 -7.86 -18.23 11.41
N ALA A 41 -7.89 -17.70 10.20
CA ALA A 41 -9.10 -17.55 9.41
C ALA A 41 -9.40 -18.78 8.52
N GLY A 42 -8.44 -19.68 8.34
CA GLY A 42 -8.57 -20.82 7.42
C GLY A 42 -8.65 -20.41 5.95
N GLN A 43 -8.14 -19.23 5.62
CA GLN A 43 -8.09 -18.68 4.25
C GLN A 43 -6.69 -18.17 3.95
N ARG A 44 -6.29 -18.14 2.68
CA ARG A 44 -4.96 -17.64 2.32
C ARG A 44 -4.95 -16.11 2.32
N TYR A 45 -4.15 -15.53 3.21
CA TYR A 45 -3.79 -14.12 3.26
C TYR A 45 -2.30 -13.96 2.97
N ARG A 46 -1.94 -12.89 2.26
CA ARG A 46 -0.57 -12.48 1.93
C ARG A 46 -0.54 -10.98 1.68
N LEU A 47 0.65 -10.42 1.54
CA LEU A 47 0.81 -9.11 0.91
C LEU A 47 0.40 -9.21 -0.58
N PRO A 48 -0.22 -8.16 -1.15
CA PRO A 48 -0.51 -8.14 -2.58
C PRO A 48 0.79 -8.06 -3.38
N THR A 49 0.78 -8.51 -4.63
CA THR A 49 1.86 -8.16 -5.56
C THR A 49 1.77 -6.67 -5.92
N GLU A 50 2.85 -6.08 -6.41
CA GLU A 50 2.87 -4.70 -6.89
C GLU A 50 1.81 -4.49 -7.98
N ALA A 51 1.69 -5.43 -8.90
CA ALA A 51 0.69 -5.40 -9.97
C ALA A 51 -0.75 -5.49 -9.44
N GLU A 52 -1.01 -6.38 -8.47
CA GLU A 52 -2.33 -6.48 -7.83
C GLU A 52 -2.69 -5.20 -7.09
N TRP A 53 -1.73 -4.62 -6.36
CA TRP A 53 -1.90 -3.37 -5.65
C TRP A 53 -2.24 -2.23 -6.61
N GLU A 54 -1.49 -2.10 -7.71
CA GLU A 54 -1.73 -1.06 -8.71
C GLU A 54 -3.09 -1.24 -9.41
N TYR A 55 -3.44 -2.47 -9.81
CA TYR A 55 -4.74 -2.74 -10.41
C TYR A 55 -5.89 -2.34 -9.49
N ALA A 56 -5.75 -2.63 -8.19
CA ALA A 56 -6.70 -2.26 -7.15
C ALA A 56 -6.76 -0.73 -6.95
N ALA A 57 -5.61 -0.05 -6.86
CA ALA A 57 -5.52 1.40 -6.70
C ALA A 57 -6.18 2.13 -7.89
N ARG A 58 -5.95 1.63 -9.11
CA ARG A 58 -6.52 2.09 -10.39
C ARG A 58 -7.97 1.68 -10.61
N SER A 59 -8.76 1.42 -9.56
CA SER A 59 -10.18 1.13 -9.72
C SER A 59 -10.48 -0.03 -10.70
N GLY A 60 -9.60 -1.03 -10.75
CA GLY A 60 -9.66 -2.15 -11.69
C GLY A 60 -8.97 -1.84 -13.02
N GLY A 61 -7.75 -1.29 -12.97
CA GLY A 61 -6.92 -1.03 -14.16
C GLY A 61 -7.34 0.18 -15.02
N ARG A 62 -8.08 1.12 -14.46
CA ARG A 62 -8.45 2.38 -15.13
C ARG A 62 -7.26 3.34 -15.20
N ASP A 63 -7.34 4.25 -16.17
CA ASP A 63 -6.37 5.34 -16.29
C ASP A 63 -6.69 6.46 -15.29
N GLU A 64 -6.32 6.21 -14.03
CA GLU A 64 -6.46 7.14 -12.90
C GLU A 64 -5.06 7.52 -12.38
N THR A 65 -4.80 8.83 -12.22
CA THR A 65 -3.49 9.32 -11.71
C THR A 65 -3.31 9.01 -10.22
N TRP A 66 -4.40 9.13 -9.47
CA TRP A 66 -4.53 8.77 -8.06
C TRP A 66 -5.80 7.93 -7.90
N ALA A 67 -5.89 7.15 -6.83
CA ALA A 67 -7.02 6.27 -6.62
C ALA A 67 -8.34 7.05 -6.56
N GLY A 68 -9.22 6.84 -7.55
CA GLY A 68 -10.51 7.50 -7.65
C GLY A 68 -10.53 8.89 -8.31
N THR A 69 -9.38 9.46 -8.69
CA THR A 69 -9.33 10.76 -9.40
C THR A 69 -8.07 10.97 -10.22
N SER A 70 -8.21 11.64 -11.37
CA SER A 70 -7.10 12.22 -12.13
C SER A 70 -7.04 13.74 -12.02
N GLY A 71 -8.05 14.36 -11.38
CA GLY A 71 -8.11 15.80 -11.18
C GLY A 71 -7.39 16.20 -9.89
N GLU A 72 -6.30 16.95 -10.02
CA GLU A 72 -5.51 17.45 -8.88
C GLU A 72 -6.35 18.27 -7.90
N SER A 73 -7.29 19.09 -8.40
CA SER A 73 -8.21 19.87 -7.57
C SER A 73 -9.10 19.01 -6.66
N ARG A 74 -9.26 17.72 -6.97
CA ARG A 74 -10.07 16.77 -6.21
C ARG A 74 -9.23 15.83 -5.36
N LEU A 75 -7.89 15.89 -5.43
CA LEU A 75 -7.00 14.97 -4.74
C LEU A 75 -7.25 14.91 -3.22
N ASN A 76 -7.49 16.07 -2.60
CA ASN A 76 -7.82 16.19 -1.17
C ASN A 76 -9.12 15.46 -0.76
N GLU A 77 -10.00 15.12 -1.71
CA GLU A 77 -11.20 14.32 -1.44
C GLU A 77 -10.88 12.83 -1.30
N TYR A 78 -9.78 12.35 -1.89
CA TYR A 78 -9.44 10.92 -2.02
C TYR A 78 -8.18 10.55 -1.22
N ALA A 79 -7.31 11.51 -0.92
CA ALA A 79 -6.00 11.24 -0.34
C ALA A 79 -5.72 11.98 0.97
N VAL A 80 -4.89 11.38 1.82
CA VAL A 80 -4.33 11.99 3.03
C VAL A 80 -2.84 12.27 2.80
N TYR A 81 -2.45 13.53 2.63
CA TYR A 81 -1.07 13.92 2.34
C TYR A 81 -0.80 15.36 2.81
N GLY A 82 0.47 15.76 2.92
CA GLY A 82 0.85 17.11 3.37
C GLY A 82 0.42 17.44 4.79
N ASN A 83 0.16 16.43 5.62
CA ASN A 83 -0.29 16.57 6.99
C ASN A 83 0.89 16.39 7.96
N ASN A 84 1.18 17.40 8.78
CA ASN A 84 2.23 17.29 9.81
C ASN A 84 1.72 16.67 11.12
N GLY A 85 0.42 16.40 11.23
CA GLY A 85 -0.24 15.83 12.42
C GLY A 85 -0.25 14.31 12.49
N GLY A 86 0.42 13.62 11.55
CA GLY A 86 0.44 12.17 11.46
C GLY A 86 -0.61 11.61 10.50
N THR A 87 -0.87 10.30 10.64
CA THR A 87 -1.88 9.55 9.89
C THR A 87 -3.30 10.14 10.07
N GLU A 88 -4.29 9.57 9.37
CA GLU A 88 -5.72 9.77 9.69
C GLU A 88 -6.42 8.43 9.92
N LEU A 89 -7.69 8.48 10.35
CA LEU A 89 -8.49 7.26 10.45
C LEU A 89 -8.61 6.60 9.07
N VAL A 90 -8.54 5.27 9.02
CA VAL A 90 -8.76 4.53 7.78
C VAL A 90 -10.17 4.81 7.24
N GLY A 91 -10.27 5.07 5.94
CA GLY A 91 -11.51 5.42 5.26
C GLY A 91 -12.05 6.81 5.59
N SER A 92 -11.18 7.75 5.96
CA SER A 92 -11.56 9.15 6.23
C SER A 92 -11.82 9.96 4.95
N LYS A 93 -11.29 9.51 3.81
CA LYS A 93 -11.46 10.11 2.48
C LYS A 93 -12.41 9.27 1.62
N LYS A 94 -12.72 9.75 0.41
CA LYS A 94 -13.55 9.01 -0.55
C LYS A 94 -12.81 7.77 -1.05
N PRO A 95 -13.52 6.65 -1.26
CA PRO A 95 -12.92 5.48 -1.87
C PRO A 95 -12.76 5.66 -3.38
N ASN A 96 -11.93 4.81 -3.99
CA ASN A 96 -11.91 4.61 -5.44
C ASN A 96 -13.16 3.86 -5.92
N ARG A 97 -13.26 3.56 -7.22
CA ARG A 97 -14.49 2.94 -7.78
C ARG A 97 -14.67 1.47 -7.41
N LEU A 98 -13.68 0.83 -6.81
CA LEU A 98 -13.81 -0.52 -6.22
C LEU A 98 -14.23 -0.47 -4.74
N GLY A 99 -14.43 0.73 -4.18
CA GLY A 99 -14.73 0.89 -2.75
C GLY A 99 -13.50 0.76 -1.84
N LEU A 100 -12.29 0.82 -2.41
CA LEU A 100 -11.04 0.80 -1.64
C LEU A 100 -10.66 2.21 -1.21
N TYR A 101 -10.23 2.35 0.04
CA TYR A 101 -9.86 3.61 0.67
C TYR A 101 -8.35 3.68 0.83
N ASP A 102 -7.84 4.89 0.99
CA ASP A 102 -6.45 5.15 1.38
C ASP A 102 -5.39 4.59 0.42
N MET A 103 -5.78 4.17 -0.79
CA MET A 103 -4.88 3.77 -1.89
C MET A 103 -4.10 4.97 -2.50
N SER A 104 -4.15 6.12 -1.83
CA SER A 104 -3.49 7.38 -2.17
C SER A 104 -3.24 8.16 -0.88
N GLY A 105 -2.03 8.08 -0.32
CA GLY A 105 -1.63 8.70 0.93
C GLY A 105 -1.97 7.88 2.17
N ASN A 106 -2.11 8.57 3.29
CA ASN A 106 -2.21 8.01 4.64
C ASN A 106 -0.93 7.27 5.04
N VAL A 107 -0.60 6.09 4.51
CA VAL A 107 0.65 5.38 4.81
C VAL A 107 1.21 4.69 3.58
N TRP A 108 2.53 4.51 3.54
CA TRP A 108 3.12 3.60 2.56
C TRP A 108 2.69 2.17 2.83
N GLU A 109 2.43 1.44 1.75
CA GLU A 109 1.96 0.06 1.82
C GLU A 109 3.01 -0.89 1.26
N TRP A 110 3.39 -1.90 2.06
CA TRP A 110 4.26 -2.99 1.63
C TRP A 110 3.55 -3.90 0.63
N VAL A 111 4.24 -4.24 -0.46
CA VAL A 111 3.83 -5.30 -1.40
C VAL A 111 4.81 -6.47 -1.32
N GLU A 112 4.45 -7.60 -1.93
CA GLU A 112 5.26 -8.82 -1.89
C GLU A 112 6.62 -8.59 -2.57
N ASP A 113 6.63 -7.82 -3.68
CA ASP A 113 7.68 -7.60 -4.68
C ASP A 113 9.05 -7.17 -4.14
N CYS A 114 10.09 -7.79 -4.70
CA CYS A 114 11.46 -7.36 -4.50
C CYS A 114 11.71 -6.12 -5.35
N TRP A 115 12.56 -5.22 -4.85
CA TRP A 115 12.88 -4.01 -5.59
C TRP A 115 13.65 -4.33 -6.88
N HIS A 116 13.25 -3.65 -7.96
CA HIS A 116 13.94 -3.62 -9.25
C HIS A 116 14.16 -2.16 -9.68
N ASN A 117 15.17 -1.92 -10.51
CA ASN A 117 15.51 -0.57 -10.98
C ASN A 117 14.69 -0.11 -12.21
N ASN A 118 13.95 -1.02 -12.85
CA ASN A 118 13.05 -0.76 -13.98
C ASN A 118 11.99 -1.87 -14.08
N TYR A 119 11.12 -1.79 -15.10
CA TYR A 119 10.02 -2.75 -15.36
C TYR A 119 10.20 -3.58 -16.64
N GLU A 120 11.38 -3.57 -17.27
CA GLU A 120 11.59 -4.21 -18.59
C GLU A 120 11.30 -5.72 -18.59
N GLU A 121 11.46 -6.37 -17.44
CA GLU A 121 11.28 -7.81 -17.27
C GLU A 121 10.22 -8.14 -16.20
N ALA A 122 9.31 -7.20 -15.94
CA ALA A 122 8.23 -7.39 -14.99
C ALA A 122 7.30 -8.54 -15.43
N PRO A 123 6.84 -9.41 -14.52
CA PRO A 123 5.91 -10.46 -14.85
C PRO A 123 4.60 -9.91 -15.45
N PRO A 124 4.19 -10.33 -16.66
CA PRO A 124 3.03 -9.76 -17.35
C PRO A 124 1.69 -10.29 -16.82
N ASP A 125 1.72 -11.32 -15.96
CA ASP A 125 0.55 -11.97 -15.37
C ASP A 125 0.21 -11.47 -13.96
N GLY A 126 0.96 -10.47 -13.48
CA GLY A 126 0.79 -9.91 -12.14
C GLY A 126 1.29 -10.80 -11.00
N SER A 127 2.04 -11.85 -11.33
CA SER A 127 2.75 -12.64 -10.32
C SER A 127 3.85 -11.82 -9.64
N PHE A 128 4.23 -12.27 -8.45
CA PHE A 128 5.25 -11.62 -7.63
C PHE A 128 6.61 -11.63 -8.34
N TRP A 129 7.28 -10.48 -8.36
CA TRP A 129 8.60 -10.31 -8.95
C TRP A 129 9.71 -10.67 -7.94
N PHE A 130 10.26 -11.88 -8.10
CA PHE A 130 11.39 -12.42 -7.33
C PHE A 130 12.73 -11.71 -7.62
N ASP A 131 13.82 -12.10 -6.95
CA ASP A 131 15.21 -11.63 -7.16
C ASP A 131 15.85 -12.03 -8.50
N ALA A 132 15.06 -12.48 -9.48
CA ALA A 132 15.56 -12.69 -10.82
C ALA A 132 15.95 -11.36 -11.46
N ASN A 133 16.90 -11.41 -12.40
CA ASN A 133 17.17 -10.29 -13.32
C ASN A 133 17.48 -8.95 -12.63
N SER A 134 18.39 -8.98 -11.66
CA SER A 134 18.84 -7.82 -10.86
C SER A 134 17.87 -7.38 -9.76
N GLY A 135 16.84 -8.17 -9.45
CA GLY A 135 16.02 -7.96 -8.28
C GLY A 135 16.82 -8.03 -6.98
N ASN A 136 16.49 -7.15 -6.04
CA ASN A 136 17.13 -7.11 -4.73
C ASN A 136 16.09 -7.29 -3.64
N CYS A 137 15.88 -8.51 -3.15
CA CYS A 137 14.93 -8.79 -2.05
C CYS A 137 15.39 -8.29 -0.67
N GLY A 138 16.62 -7.78 -0.55
CA GLY A 138 17.06 -6.98 0.61
C GLY A 138 16.43 -5.58 0.63
N LEU A 139 15.83 -5.16 -0.49
CA LEU A 139 14.98 -3.98 -0.62
C LEU A 139 13.57 -4.45 -1.05
N ARG A 140 12.54 -3.92 -0.41
CA ARG A 140 11.15 -4.28 -0.72
C ARG A 140 10.43 -3.10 -1.31
N VAL A 141 9.50 -3.39 -2.22
CA VAL A 141 8.68 -2.34 -2.83
C VAL A 141 7.65 -1.86 -1.81
N ILE A 142 7.53 -0.54 -1.73
CA ILE A 142 6.44 0.18 -1.09
C ILE A 142 5.66 0.90 -2.18
N ARG A 143 4.34 0.96 -2.05
CA ARG A 143 3.50 1.72 -2.97
C ARG A 143 2.98 2.99 -2.33
N ASP A 144 2.80 3.96 -3.23
CA ASP A 144 2.05 5.19 -3.01
C ASP A 144 2.65 6.15 -1.97
N GLY A 145 1.87 6.68 -1.03
CA GLY A 145 2.18 7.91 -0.33
C GLY A 145 1.90 7.78 1.15
N SER A 146 2.46 8.69 1.93
CA SER A 146 2.14 8.81 3.35
C SER A 146 1.38 10.10 3.60
N TRP A 147 0.92 10.23 4.85
CA TRP A 147 0.40 11.48 5.38
C TRP A 147 1.34 12.67 5.18
N PHE A 148 2.66 12.45 5.09
CA PHE A 148 3.64 13.51 4.85
C PHE A 148 3.72 13.90 3.37
N ASN A 149 3.76 12.93 2.46
CA ASN A 149 3.93 13.17 1.01
C ASN A 149 3.39 12.00 0.17
N LEU A 150 2.92 12.30 -1.04
CA LEU A 150 2.67 11.27 -2.06
C LEU A 150 3.98 10.95 -2.79
N LEU A 151 4.28 9.67 -3.03
CA LEU A 151 5.22 9.32 -4.10
C LEU A 151 4.46 9.53 -5.41
N GLY A 152 5.03 10.31 -6.33
CA GLY A 152 4.31 10.85 -7.48
C GLY A 152 3.66 9.78 -8.36
N ARG A 153 2.36 9.98 -8.67
CA ARG A 153 1.45 9.22 -9.56
C ARG A 153 1.42 7.69 -9.34
N VAL A 154 0.27 7.07 -9.50
CA VAL A 154 0.09 5.59 -9.46
C VAL A 154 0.75 4.91 -10.68
N ILE A 155 1.74 5.53 -11.34
CA ILE A 155 2.32 5.09 -12.61
C ILE A 155 3.84 5.02 -12.48
N ASN A 156 4.40 3.84 -12.75
CA ASN A 156 5.75 3.72 -13.30
C ASN A 156 5.67 3.46 -14.80
#